data_AF-A0A947H5P6-F1
#
_entry.id   AF-A0A947H5P6-F1
#
_cell.length_a   1.000
_cell.length_b   1.000
_cell.length_c   1.000
_cell.angle_alpha   90.00
_cell.angle_beta   90.00
_cell.angle_gamma   90.00
#
_symmetry.space_group_name_H-M   'P 1'
#
loop_
_entity.id
_entity.type
_entity.pdbx_description
1 polymer ?
#
loop_
_entity_poly.entity_id
_entity_poly.type
_entity_poly.pdbx_seq_one_letter_code
_entity_poly.pdbx_strand_id
1 'polypeptide(L)'
;MDLPGIQSIPEGLELAQPYSGAPAKSENEFAAVLNAGIEKLNATQQKAGELSNRFAAGENVELHDVMVAGQEADVAMRLAMTMRNQVLEAYREIIRMPV
;
A
#
# COMPACT_ATOMS: atom_id res chain seq x y z
N MET A 1 14.64 30.49 59.32
CA MET A 1 13.27 30.35 58.80
C MET A 1 13.07 31.42 57.76
N ASP A 2 13.37 31.09 56.50
CA ASP A 2 12.68 31.64 55.34
C ASP A 2 13.00 30.70 54.17
N LEU A 3 12.02 29.89 53.77
CA LEU A 3 12.12 29.00 52.63
C LEU A 3 11.66 29.81 51.41
N PRO A 4 12.51 30.04 50.39
CA PRO A 4 12.07 30.73 49.19
C PRO A 4 11.15 29.83 48.35
N GLY A 5 9.89 30.27 48.31
CA GLY A 5 8.87 30.11 47.27
C GLY A 5 9.02 28.98 46.25
N ILE A 6 8.09 28.03 46.32
CA ILE A 6 7.69 27.20 45.19
C ILE A 6 7.24 28.15 44.07
N GLN A 7 8.08 28.30 43.06
CA GLN A 7 7.80 29.06 41.85
C GLN A 7 6.57 28.43 41.16
N SER A 8 5.54 29.24 40.95
CA SER A 8 4.30 28.92 40.28
C SER A 8 4.55 28.25 38.93
N ILE A 9 3.97 27.06 38.75
CA ILE A 9 3.88 26.39 37.45
C ILE A 9 3.02 27.30 36.54
N PRO A 10 3.47 27.68 35.34
CA PRO A 10 2.65 28.49 34.45
C PRO A 10 1.40 27.71 34.02
N GLU A 11 0.25 28.24 34.43
CA GLU A 11 -1.08 27.96 33.90
C GLU A 11 -1.06 28.19 32.38
N GLY A 12 -1.07 27.10 31.64
CA GLY A 12 -0.99 27.13 30.18
C GLY A 12 -1.02 25.74 29.58
N LEU A 13 -1.91 24.86 30.09
CA LEU A 13 -2.35 23.70 29.31
C LEU A 13 -3.29 24.22 28.22
N GLU A 14 -2.68 24.79 27.19
CA GLU A 14 -3.34 25.09 25.94
C GLU A 14 -3.94 23.78 25.43
N LEU A 15 -5.26 23.72 25.48
CA LEU A 15 -6.07 22.57 25.08
C LEU A 15 -5.53 22.07 23.76
N ALA A 16 -5.01 20.83 23.76
CA ALA A 16 -4.61 20.14 22.55
C ALA A 16 -5.74 20.30 21.54
N GLN A 17 -5.48 21.14 20.53
CA GLN A 17 -6.40 21.36 19.43
C GLN A 17 -6.76 19.97 18.92
N PRO A 18 -8.05 19.65 18.71
CA PRO A 18 -8.38 18.39 18.06
C PRO A 18 -7.56 18.38 16.78
N TYR A 19 -6.72 17.37 16.62
CA TYR A 19 -6.03 17.11 15.38
C TYR A 19 -7.13 16.95 14.34
N SER A 20 -7.49 18.05 13.67
CA SER A 20 -8.33 18.04 12.49
C SER A 20 -7.50 17.32 11.45
N GLY A 21 -7.66 16.00 11.43
CA GLY A 21 -7.16 15.15 10.38
C GLY A 21 -7.54 15.81 9.05
N ALA A 22 -6.53 15.95 8.19
CA ALA A 22 -6.68 16.44 6.83
C ALA A 22 -7.98 15.90 6.20
N PRO A 23 -8.69 16.70 5.39
CA PRO A 23 -9.94 16.28 4.78
C PRO A 23 -9.75 14.91 4.14
N ALA A 24 -10.60 13.95 4.52
CA ALA A 24 -10.57 12.58 4.03
C ALA A 24 -10.50 12.62 2.51
N LYS A 25 -9.31 12.36 1.97
CA LYS A 25 -9.08 12.22 0.54
C LYS A 25 -10.00 11.11 0.07
N SER A 26 -10.92 11.49 -0.81
CA SER A 26 -12.18 10.82 -1.07
C SER A 26 -12.02 9.37 -1.53
N GLU A 27 -13.07 8.57 -1.34
CA GLU A 27 -13.19 7.14 -1.71
C GLU A 27 -12.63 6.78 -3.11
N ASN A 28 -12.56 7.74 -4.03
CA ASN A 28 -11.97 7.59 -5.36
C ASN A 28 -10.45 7.39 -5.38
N GLU A 29 -9.70 7.87 -4.38
CA GLU A 29 -8.23 7.76 -4.38
C GLU A 29 -7.77 6.31 -4.17
N PHE A 30 -8.47 5.56 -3.30
CA PHE A 30 -8.19 4.14 -3.12
C PHE A 30 -8.48 3.34 -4.39
N ALA A 31 -9.64 3.59 -5.03
CA ALA A 31 -10.00 2.92 -6.28
C ALA A 31 -8.99 3.23 -7.40
N ALA A 32 -8.50 4.47 -7.48
CA ALA A 32 -7.46 4.86 -8.42
C ALA A 32 -6.14 4.13 -8.17
N VAL A 33 -5.68 4.05 -6.92
CA VAL A 33 -4.45 3.32 -6.55
C VAL A 33 -4.59 1.83 -6.82
N LEU A 34 -5.75 1.24 -6.50
CA LEU A 34 -6.01 -0.17 -6.78
C LEU A 34 -5.99 -0.47 -8.28
N ASN A 35 -6.65 0.35 -9.11
CA ASN A 35 -6.62 0.22 -10.56
C ASN A 35 -5.19 0.33 -11.11
N ALA A 36 -4.43 1.35 -10.68
CA ALA A 36 -3.04 1.50 -11.06
C ALA A 36 -2.19 0.29 -10.65
N GLY A 37 -2.47 -0.31 -9.49
CA GLY A 37 -1.83 -1.54 -9.03
C GLY A 37 -2.13 -2.75 -9.93
N ILE A 38 -3.39 -2.90 -10.37
CA ILE A 38 -3.80 -3.97 -11.30
C ILE A 38 -3.17 -3.78 -12.68
N GLU A 39 -3.15 -2.54 -13.19
CA GLU A 39 -2.47 -2.23 -14.46
C GLU A 39 -0.98 -2.54 -14.38
N LYS A 40 -0.33 -2.17 -13.26
CA LYS A 40 1.08 -2.49 -13.02
C LYS A 40 1.33 -4.00 -12.98
N LEU A 41 0.47 -4.76 -12.29
CA LEU A 41 0.57 -6.23 -12.28
C LEU A 41 0.46 -6.82 -13.68
N ASN A 42 -0.50 -6.34 -14.49
CA ASN A 42 -0.66 -6.77 -15.87
C ASN A 42 0.61 -6.46 -16.70
N ALA A 43 1.17 -5.27 -16.55
CA ALA A 43 2.40 -4.88 -17.22
C ALA A 43 3.59 -5.78 -16.83
N THR A 44 3.76 -6.07 -15.53
CA THR A 44 4.82 -6.97 -15.06
C THR A 44 4.65 -8.39 -15.63
N GLN A 45 3.43 -8.93 -15.66
CA GLN A 45 3.16 -10.24 -16.25
C GLN A 45 3.44 -10.27 -17.76
N GLN A 46 2.98 -9.25 -18.51
CA GLN A 46 3.25 -9.15 -19.95
C GLN A 46 4.74 -9.06 -20.24
N LYS A 47 5.48 -8.23 -19.49
CA LYS A 47 6.94 -8.10 -19.63
C LYS A 47 7.65 -9.43 -19.42
N ALA A 48 7.28 -10.19 -18.38
CA ALA A 48 7.85 -11.51 -18.11
C ALA A 48 7.57 -12.50 -19.25
N GLY A 49 6.34 -12.49 -19.78
CA GLY A 49 5.96 -13.31 -20.93
C GLY A 49 6.70 -12.93 -22.22
N GLU A 50 6.84 -11.63 -22.48
CA GLU A 50 7.58 -11.11 -23.63
C GLU A 50 9.05 -11.50 -23.59
N LEU A 51 9.72 -11.31 -22.45
CA LEU A 51 11.12 -11.71 -22.28
C LEU A 51 11.29 -13.22 -22.44
N SER A 52 10.36 -14.02 -21.92
CA SER A 52 10.36 -15.47 -22.09
C SER A 52 10.21 -15.88 -23.56
N ASN A 53 9.32 -15.23 -24.30
CA ASN A 53 9.10 -15.49 -25.73
C ASN A 53 10.31 -15.10 -26.58
N ARG A 54 10.89 -13.92 -26.32
CA ARG A 54 12.08 -13.42 -27.02
C ARG A 54 13.30 -14.31 -26.77
N PHE A 55 13.47 -14.77 -25.52
CA PHE A 55 14.49 -15.75 -25.17
C PHE A 55 14.29 -17.08 -25.90
N ALA A 56 13.05 -17.60 -25.92
CA ALA A 56 12.72 -18.84 -26.64
C ALA A 56 12.89 -18.71 -28.17
N ALA A 57 12.71 -17.51 -28.72
CA ALA A 57 12.95 -17.19 -30.12
C ALA A 57 14.45 -17.07 -30.47
N GLY A 58 15.35 -17.15 -29.48
CA GLY A 58 16.80 -17.03 -29.68
C GLY A 58 17.27 -15.59 -29.90
N GLU A 59 16.46 -14.59 -29.52
CA GLU A 59 16.90 -13.19 -29.51
C GLU A 59 17.99 -12.96 -28.45
N ASN A 60 18.69 -11.82 -28.54
CA ASN A 60 19.68 -11.40 -27.55
C ASN A 60 18.99 -10.92 -26.26
N VAL A 61 18.44 -11.87 -25.51
CA VAL A 61 17.88 -11.68 -24.18
C VAL A 61 18.65 -12.56 -23.23
N GLU A 62 19.12 -11.98 -22.13
CA GLU A 62 19.86 -12.73 -21.13
C GLU A 62 18.91 -13.60 -20.30
N LEU A 63 19.29 -14.85 -20.02
CA LEU A 63 18.46 -15.76 -19.22
C LEU A 63 18.14 -15.20 -17.83
N HIS A 64 19.06 -14.44 -17.23
CA HIS A 64 18.86 -13.86 -15.91
C HIS A 64 17.74 -12.80 -15.91
N ASP A 65 17.58 -12.02 -16.98
CA ASP A 65 16.50 -11.04 -17.11
C ASP A 65 15.13 -11.72 -17.17
N VAL A 66 15.03 -12.84 -17.89
CA VAL A 66 13.82 -13.66 -17.95
C VAL A 66 13.45 -14.20 -16.58
N MET A 67 14.44 -14.75 -15.85
CA MET A 67 14.24 -15.29 -14.51
C MET A 67 13.83 -14.20 -13.51
N VAL A 68 14.50 -13.05 -13.53
CA VAL A 68 14.18 -11.91 -12.65
C VAL A 68 12.78 -11.38 -12.94
N ALA A 69 12.43 -11.17 -14.22
CA ALA A 69 11.11 -10.70 -14.60
C ALA A 69 10.01 -11.70 -14.20
N GLY A 70 10.27 -13.01 -14.36
CA GLY A 70 9.36 -14.05 -13.90
C GLY A 70 9.16 -14.06 -12.39
N GLN A 71 10.24 -13.89 -11.62
CA GLN A 71 10.17 -13.79 -10.15
C GLN A 71 9.42 -12.54 -9.70
N GLU A 72 9.65 -11.40 -10.35
CA GLU A 72 8.93 -10.14 -10.08
C GLU A 72 7.43 -10.31 -10.30
N ALA A 73 7.04 -10.93 -11.42
CA ALA A 73 5.65 -11.23 -11.76
C ALA A 73 4.98 -12.15 -10.73
N ASP A 74 5.67 -13.23 -10.30
CA ASP A 74 5.16 -14.16 -9.29
C ASP A 74 4.94 -13.47 -7.93
N VAL A 75 5.93 -12.71 -7.45
CA VAL A 75 5.81 -12.00 -6.17
C VAL A 75 4.71 -10.95 -6.22
N ALA A 76 4.61 -10.19 -7.30
CA ALA A 76 3.56 -9.20 -7.50
C ALA A 76 2.16 -9.85 -7.53
N MET A 77 2.02 -11.00 -8.19
CA MET A 77 0.76 -11.74 -8.25
C MET A 77 0.34 -12.27 -6.88
N ARG A 78 1.28 -12.81 -6.09
CA ARG A 78 1.02 -13.25 -4.71
C ARG A 78 0.54 -12.08 -3.85
N LEU A 79 1.19 -10.93 -3.95
CA LEU A 79 0.78 -9.72 -3.25
C LEU A 79 -0.66 -9.31 -3.64
N ALA A 80 -0.98 -9.32 -4.93
CA ALA A 80 -2.30 -8.98 -5.42
C ALA A 80 -3.39 -9.94 -4.91
N MET A 81 -3.10 -11.24 -4.82
CA MET A 81 -4.02 -12.22 -4.22
C MET A 81 -4.24 -11.95 -2.73
N THR A 82 -3.19 -11.62 -1.98
CA THR A 82 -3.31 -11.25 -0.56
C THR A 82 -4.17 -10.00 -0.40
N MET A 83 -3.94 -8.97 -1.21
CA MET A 83 -4.75 -7.75 -1.17
C MET A 83 -6.21 -8.01 -1.55
N ARG A 84 -6.48 -8.78 -2.61
CA ARG A 84 -7.84 -9.19 -2.99
C ARG A 84 -8.55 -9.86 -1.82
N ASN A 85 -7.90 -10.80 -1.16
CA ASN A 85 -8.47 -11.51 -0.01
C ASN A 85 -8.74 -10.54 1.15
N GLN A 86 -7.81 -9.63 1.45
CA GLN A 86 -7.96 -8.66 2.53
C GLN A 86 -9.08 -7.65 2.27
N VAL A 87 -9.26 -7.19 1.03
CA VAL A 87 -10.35 -6.29 0.63
C VAL A 87 -11.69 -7.01 0.74
N LEU A 88 -11.77 -8.27 0.33
CA LEU A 88 -12.99 -9.08 0.48
C LEU A 88 -13.34 -9.32 1.96
N GLU A 89 -12.35 -9.55 2.81
CA GLU A 89 -12.54 -9.66 4.26
C GLU A 89 -13.02 -8.33 4.87
N ALA A 90 -12.40 -7.21 4.53
CA ALA A 90 -12.81 -5.89 5.01
C ALA A 90 -14.26 -5.57 4.61
N TYR A 91 -14.65 -5.89 3.37
CA TYR A 91 -16.04 -5.74 2.91
C TYR A 91 -17.00 -6.64 3.71
N ARG A 92 -16.63 -7.89 3.97
CA ARG A 92 -17.42 -8.80 4.81
C ARG A 92 -17.58 -8.30 6.24
N GLU A 93 -16.53 -7.72 6.82
CA GLU A 93 -16.52 -7.20 8.19
C GLU A 93 -17.47 -6.01 8.37
N ILE A 94 -17.47 -5.07 7.40
CA ILE A 94 -18.38 -3.91 7.42
C ILE A 94 -19.86 -4.35 7.47
N ILE A 95 -20.22 -5.41 6.74
CA ILE A 95 -21.59 -5.94 6.70
C ILE A 95 -21.94 -6.72 7.98
N ARG A 96 -20.94 -7.31 8.65
CA ARG A 96 -21.14 -8.10 9.87
C ARG A 96 -21.24 -7.27 11.13
N MET A 97 -20.88 -5.98 11.11
CA MET A 97 -21.19 -5.09 12.22
C MET A 97 -22.72 -5.02 12.39
N PRO A 98 -23.28 -5.60 13.47
CA PRO A 98 -24.64 -5.26 13.84
C PRO A 98 -24.61 -3.81 14.30
N VAL A 99 -25.51 -3.00 13.75
CA VAL A 99 -25.85 -1.70 14.36
C VAL A 99 -26.44 -1.89 15.74
#